data_AF-A0A1W9W487-F1
#
_entry.id   AF-A0A1W9W487-F1
#
_cell.length_a   1.000
_cell.length_b   1.000
_cell.length_c   1.000
_cell.angle_alpha   90.00
_cell.angle_beta   90.00
_cell.angle_gamma   90.00
#
_symmetry.space_group_name_H-M   'P 1'
#
loop_
_entity.id
_entity.type
_entity.pdbx_description
1 polymer ?
#
loop_
_entity_poly.entity_id
_entity_poly.type
_entity_poly.pdbx_seq_one_letter_code
_entity_poly.pdbx_strand_id
1 'polypeptide(L)'
;MTEEKLNTESTVCYRHLDKETGLRCIHCDRYICIKCANHTPVGYICPECLYQRQDKFFDGTTNDYIIAIAISLPLSCITVFIFAYIIGYIGWFSWLISFLLAPTVAAFIAEAVRRGVQRRRSRHLAKVVVACFVIPAIAVALFNLFILGTGFYGLITIGILLFFGVGTILMRLR
;
A
#
# COMPACT_ATOMS: atom_id res chain seq x y z
N MET A 1 63.77 -9.77 -17.90
CA MET A 1 63.02 -8.52 -17.66
C MET A 1 61.54 -8.86 -17.75
N THR A 2 60.86 -8.76 -16.60
CA THR A 2 59.40 -8.64 -16.40
C THR A 2 58.48 -9.73 -16.96
N GLU A 3 58.40 -10.87 -16.27
CA GLU A 3 57.13 -11.61 -16.14
C GLU A 3 56.75 -11.63 -14.65
N GLU A 4 56.33 -10.45 -14.19
CA GLU A 4 55.86 -10.22 -12.84
C GLU A 4 54.42 -10.71 -12.71
N LYS A 5 54.29 -11.96 -12.25
CA LYS A 5 53.20 -12.46 -11.41
C LYS A 5 51.83 -11.74 -11.56
N LEU A 6 51.06 -12.12 -12.58
CA LEU A 6 49.60 -11.94 -12.57
C LEU A 6 48.97 -12.98 -11.63
N ASN A 7 49.23 -12.87 -10.33
CA ASN A 7 48.38 -13.48 -9.30
C ASN A 7 47.50 -12.37 -8.70
N THR A 8 46.65 -11.77 -9.54
CA THR A 8 45.57 -10.90 -9.11
C THR A 8 44.42 -11.78 -8.67
N GLU A 9 44.37 -12.10 -7.38
CA GLU A 9 43.22 -12.70 -6.74
C GLU A 9 42.01 -11.75 -6.83
N SER A 10 41.35 -11.79 -7.99
CA SER A 10 40.00 -11.28 -8.27
C SER A 10 39.72 -9.79 -8.00
N THR A 11 40.56 -8.85 -8.46
CA THR A 11 40.21 -7.41 -8.50
C THR A 11 39.22 -7.06 -9.63
N VAL A 12 38.36 -7.98 -10.01
CA VAL A 12 37.48 -7.86 -11.17
C VAL A 12 36.04 -7.81 -10.70
N CYS A 13 35.22 -6.96 -11.34
CA CYS A 13 33.82 -6.85 -10.96
C CYS A 13 33.08 -8.19 -11.14
N TYR A 14 32.34 -8.62 -10.11
CA TYR A 14 31.59 -9.88 -10.14
C TYR A 14 30.61 -10.01 -11.33
N ARG A 15 30.17 -8.89 -11.92
CA ARG A 15 29.23 -8.82 -13.05
C ARG A 15 29.90 -8.47 -14.38
N HIS A 16 31.14 -7.98 -14.34
CA HIS A 16 31.89 -7.58 -15.53
C HIS A 16 33.33 -8.07 -15.41
N LEU A 17 33.63 -9.20 -16.05
CA LEU A 17 34.98 -9.77 -16.09
C LEU A 17 36.00 -8.88 -16.82
N ASP A 18 35.51 -7.91 -17.60
CA ASP A 18 36.32 -7.02 -18.44
C ASP A 18 36.72 -5.71 -17.73
N LYS A 19 36.41 -5.58 -16.43
CA LYS A 19 36.70 -4.36 -15.65
C LYS A 19 37.38 -4.70 -14.34
N GLU A 20 38.63 -4.26 -14.24
CA GLU A 20 39.37 -4.21 -12.99
C GLU A 20 38.86 -3.07 -12.11
N THR A 21 38.67 -3.36 -10.83
CA THR A 21 38.01 -2.46 -9.87
C THR A 21 38.56 -2.66 -8.47
N GLY A 22 38.87 -1.55 -7.80
CA GLY A 22 39.25 -1.53 -6.38
C GLY A 22 38.08 -1.34 -5.40
N LEU A 23 36.85 -1.08 -5.89
CA LEU A 23 35.71 -0.84 -5.01
C LEU A 23 35.13 -2.16 -4.50
N ARG A 24 34.76 -2.19 -3.22
CA ARG A 24 34.15 -3.33 -2.55
C ARG A 24 32.79 -2.96 -1.97
N CYS A 25 31.88 -3.93 -1.95
CA CYS A 25 30.60 -3.79 -1.28
C CYS A 25 30.80 -3.75 0.24
N ILE A 26 30.21 -2.78 0.94
CA ILE A 26 30.32 -2.71 2.41
C ILE A 26 29.61 -3.88 3.14
N HIS A 27 28.70 -4.60 2.46
CA HIS A 27 27.90 -5.66 3.07
C HIS A 27 28.40 -7.08 2.73
N CYS A 28 28.92 -7.29 1.52
CA CYS A 28 29.32 -8.63 1.05
C CYS A 28 30.78 -8.70 0.63
N ASP A 29 31.53 -7.61 0.75
CA ASP A 29 32.94 -7.42 0.37
C ASP A 29 33.31 -7.79 -1.08
N ARG A 30 32.33 -8.14 -1.92
CA ARG A 30 32.54 -8.43 -3.34
C ARG A 30 32.99 -7.18 -4.10
N TYR A 31 33.89 -7.37 -5.06
CA TYR A 31 34.38 -6.30 -5.94
C TYR A 31 33.30 -5.83 -6.93
N ILE A 32 33.14 -4.51 -7.05
CA ILE A 32 32.11 -3.86 -7.87
C ILE A 32 32.73 -2.77 -8.74
N CYS A 33 32.30 -2.64 -9.99
CA CYS A 33 32.67 -1.49 -10.82
C CYS A 33 31.84 -0.24 -10.51
N ILE A 34 32.35 0.93 -10.89
CA ILE A 34 31.65 2.22 -10.74
C ILE A 34 30.24 2.20 -11.38
N LYS A 35 30.05 1.39 -12.44
CA LYS A 35 28.75 1.25 -13.13
C LYS A 35 27.74 0.40 -12.37
N CYS A 36 28.20 -0.55 -11.54
CA CYS A 36 27.34 -1.44 -10.76
C CYS A 36 27.20 -1.00 -9.30
N ALA A 37 28.05 -0.09 -8.82
CA ALA A 37 28.02 0.40 -7.46
C ALA A 37 26.86 1.38 -7.25
N ASN A 38 26.03 1.13 -6.23
CA ASN A 38 25.01 2.08 -5.82
C ASN A 38 25.50 2.88 -4.61
N HIS A 39 25.38 4.21 -4.69
CA HIS A 39 25.81 5.11 -3.64
C HIS A 39 24.79 5.13 -2.50
N THR A 40 25.26 4.86 -1.29
CA THR A 40 24.49 5.00 -0.05
C THR A 40 25.23 5.98 0.87
N PRO A 41 24.57 6.60 1.87
CA PRO A 41 25.21 7.59 2.74
C PRO A 41 26.42 7.06 3.52
N VAL A 42 26.58 5.73 3.63
CA VAL A 42 27.68 5.08 4.36
C VAL A 42 28.70 4.41 3.42
N GLY A 43 28.50 4.46 2.09
CA GLY A 43 29.42 3.89 1.11
C GLY A 43 28.73 3.22 -0.08
N TYR A 44 29.45 2.33 -0.76
CA TYR A 44 28.96 1.64 -1.95
C TYR A 44 28.36 0.26 -1.63
N ILE A 45 27.19 -0.02 -2.19
CA ILE A 45 26.50 -1.30 -2.04
C ILE A 45 26.25 -1.97 -3.40
N CYS A 46 26.37 -3.30 -3.40
CA CYS A 46 26.06 -4.16 -4.53
C CYS A 46 24.54 -4.19 -4.83
N PRO A 47 24.11 -4.30 -6.10
CA PRO A 47 22.67 -4.27 -6.40
C PRO A 47 21.91 -5.42 -5.73
N GLU A 48 22.47 -6.63 -5.65
CA GLU A 48 21.87 -7.75 -4.91
C GLU A 48 21.64 -7.42 -3.42
N CYS A 49 22.63 -6.79 -2.80
CA CYS A 49 22.62 -6.38 -1.41
C CYS A 49 21.57 -5.28 -1.17
N LEU A 50 21.37 -4.38 -2.15
CA LEU A 50 20.28 -3.41 -2.12
C LEU A 50 18.91 -4.09 -2.23
N TYR A 51 18.76 -5.06 -3.14
CA TYR A 51 17.50 -5.80 -3.29
C TYR A 51 17.14 -6.53 -2.00
N GLN A 52 18.07 -7.26 -1.38
CA GLN A 52 17.82 -7.92 -0.10
C GLN A 52 17.49 -6.94 1.04
N ARG A 53 18.07 -5.74 1.02
CA ARG A 53 17.73 -4.70 2.00
C ARG A 53 16.32 -4.14 1.76
N GLN A 54 15.88 -4.04 0.50
CA GLN A 54 14.52 -3.66 0.15
C GLN A 54 13.51 -4.77 0.47
N ASP A 55 13.86 -6.04 0.25
CA ASP A 55 12.99 -7.18 0.47
C ASP A 55 12.69 -7.40 1.97
N LYS A 56 13.64 -7.10 2.88
CA LYS A 56 13.36 -7.08 4.33
C LYS A 56 12.36 -5.99 4.76
N PHE A 57 12.11 -4.97 3.94
CA PHE A 57 11.01 -4.03 4.15
C PHE A 57 9.69 -4.49 3.49
N PHE A 58 9.71 -5.61 2.75
CA PHE A 58 8.56 -6.24 2.11
C PHE A 58 8.19 -7.61 2.71
N ASP A 59 8.52 -7.86 3.97
CA ASP A 59 7.89 -8.94 4.74
C ASP A 59 6.47 -8.53 5.15
N GLY A 60 5.59 -8.43 4.16
CA GLY A 60 4.15 -8.42 4.38
C GLY A 60 3.73 -9.83 4.81
N THR A 61 3.80 -10.11 6.10
CA THR A 61 3.37 -11.41 6.62
C THR A 61 1.88 -11.62 6.30
N THR A 62 1.48 -12.83 5.92
CA THR A 62 0.07 -13.17 5.60
C THR A 62 -0.89 -12.77 6.74
N ASN A 63 -0.41 -12.77 7.99
CA ASN A 63 -1.21 -12.33 9.14
C ASN A 63 -1.59 -10.84 9.10
N ASP A 64 -0.76 -9.96 8.53
CA ASP A 64 -1.11 -8.53 8.40
C ASP A 64 -2.30 -8.32 7.45
N TYR A 65 -2.40 -9.16 6.41
CA TYR A 65 -3.54 -9.18 5.50
C TYR A 65 -4.80 -9.73 6.17
N ILE A 66 -4.67 -10.80 6.96
CA ILE A 66 -5.79 -11.40 7.70
C ILE A 66 -6.34 -10.42 8.74
N ILE A 67 -5.47 -9.74 9.49
CA ILE A 67 -5.88 -8.71 10.47
C ILE A 67 -6.56 -7.53 9.76
N ALA A 68 -6.02 -7.09 8.61
CA ALA A 68 -6.63 -6.01 7.84
C ALA A 68 -8.03 -6.38 7.35
N ILE A 69 -8.25 -7.59 6.84
CA ILE A 69 -9.58 -8.07 6.43
C ILE A 69 -10.51 -8.20 7.64
N ALA A 70 -10.04 -8.82 8.73
CA ALA A 70 -10.85 -9.06 9.92
C ALA A 70 -11.41 -7.76 10.53
N ILE A 71 -10.67 -6.65 10.44
CA ILE A 71 -11.11 -5.34 10.95
C ILE A 71 -11.90 -4.57 9.88
N SER A 72 -11.39 -4.51 8.64
CA SER A 72 -11.97 -3.63 7.60
C SER A 72 -13.31 -4.11 7.08
N LEU A 73 -13.52 -5.43 6.98
CA LEU A 73 -14.75 -6.00 6.44
C LEU A 73 -15.97 -5.71 7.33
N PRO A 74 -15.95 -5.95 8.66
CA PRO A 74 -17.07 -5.59 9.51
C PRO A 74 -17.26 -4.08 9.63
N LEU A 75 -16.19 -3.28 9.79
CA LEU A 75 -16.32 -1.83 9.87
C LEU A 75 -16.92 -1.22 8.60
N SER A 76 -16.49 -1.68 7.43
CA SER A 76 -17.00 -1.17 6.15
C SER A 76 -18.45 -1.59 5.92
N CYS A 77 -18.79 -2.84 6.24
CA CYS A 77 -20.17 -3.32 6.14
C CYS A 77 -21.11 -2.52 7.04
N ILE A 78 -20.74 -2.32 8.31
CA ILE A 78 -21.50 -1.52 9.27
C ILE A 78 -21.62 -0.06 8.78
N THR A 79 -20.53 0.54 8.33
CA THR A 79 -20.52 1.93 7.86
C THR A 79 -21.46 2.13 6.68
N VAL A 80 -21.33 1.29 5.64
CA VAL A 80 -22.15 1.39 4.43
C VAL A 80 -23.61 1.11 4.74
N PHE A 81 -23.89 0.13 5.59
CA PHE A 81 -25.27 -0.20 6.01
C PHE A 81 -25.92 0.93 6.80
N ILE A 82 -25.22 1.50 7.78
CA ILE A 82 -25.69 2.64 8.58
C ILE A 82 -25.90 3.87 7.70
N PHE A 83 -24.96 4.18 6.81
CA PHE A 83 -25.10 5.30 5.88
C PHE A 83 -26.32 5.10 4.99
N ALA A 84 -26.45 3.94 4.33
CA ALA A 84 -27.57 3.68 3.43
C ALA A 84 -28.92 3.72 4.17
N TYR A 85 -29.01 3.10 5.36
CA TYR A 85 -30.23 3.05 6.15
C TYR A 85 -30.63 4.44 6.65
N ILE A 86 -29.76 5.16 7.36
CA ILE A 86 -30.10 6.44 7.99
C ILE A 86 -30.35 7.53 6.94
N ILE A 87 -29.49 7.60 5.93
CA ILE A 87 -29.49 8.73 4.98
C ILE A 87 -30.54 8.54 3.89
N GLY A 88 -30.93 7.29 3.60
CA GLY A 88 -32.06 6.99 2.73
C GLY A 88 -33.39 7.59 3.22
N TYR A 89 -33.57 7.73 4.54
CA TYR A 89 -34.81 8.29 5.12
C TYR A 89 -34.85 9.82 5.15
N ILE A 90 -33.71 10.51 5.04
CA ILE A 90 -33.61 11.97 5.26
C ILE A 90 -33.83 12.80 3.97
N GLY A 91 -33.93 12.14 2.81
CA GLY A 91 -34.27 12.80 1.54
C GLY A 91 -33.24 13.87 1.14
N TRP A 92 -33.69 15.02 0.65
CA TRP A 92 -32.87 16.09 0.04
C TRP A 92 -31.61 16.51 0.83
N PHE A 93 -31.64 16.48 2.17
CA PHE A 93 -30.50 16.88 3.02
C PHE A 93 -29.35 15.86 3.09
N SER A 94 -29.56 14.68 2.51
CA SER A 94 -28.60 13.57 2.44
C SER A 94 -27.22 13.95 1.87
N TRP A 95 -27.19 14.81 0.85
CA TRP A 95 -25.95 15.22 0.20
C TRP A 95 -25.02 16.01 1.14
N LEU A 96 -25.59 16.93 1.93
CA LEU A 96 -24.84 17.79 2.83
C LEU A 96 -24.26 17.01 4.02
N ILE A 97 -25.05 16.08 4.58
CA ILE A 97 -24.61 15.22 5.68
C ILE A 97 -23.51 14.27 5.21
N SER A 98 -23.66 13.67 4.02
CA SER A 98 -22.63 12.78 3.46
C SER A 98 -21.31 13.49 3.23
N PHE A 99 -21.34 14.73 2.75
CA PHE A 99 -20.13 15.51 2.52
C PHE A 99 -19.35 15.76 3.81
N LEU A 100 -20.05 16.02 4.92
CA LEU A 100 -19.42 16.30 6.22
C LEU A 100 -18.97 15.03 6.95
N LEU A 101 -19.77 13.96 6.93
CA LEU A 101 -19.49 12.74 7.69
C LEU A 101 -18.56 11.78 6.93
N ALA A 102 -18.60 11.70 5.60
CA ALA A 102 -17.84 10.70 4.85
C ALA A 102 -16.32 10.77 5.12
N PRO A 103 -15.66 11.95 5.11
CA PRO A 103 -14.23 12.03 5.42
C PRO A 103 -13.93 11.61 6.86
N THR A 104 -14.80 11.97 7.80
CA THR A 104 -14.65 11.65 9.23
C THR A 104 -14.71 10.15 9.47
N VAL A 105 -15.70 9.48 8.87
CA VAL A 105 -15.88 8.03 9.01
C VAL A 105 -14.77 7.28 8.27
N ALA A 106 -14.41 7.69 7.06
CA ALA A 106 -13.29 7.09 6.33
C ALA A 106 -11.96 7.26 7.08
N ALA A 107 -11.71 8.42 7.68
CA ALA A 107 -10.55 8.67 8.51
C ALA A 107 -10.52 7.77 9.76
N PHE A 108 -11.68 7.51 10.37
CA PHE A 108 -11.81 6.61 11.52
C PHE A 108 -11.49 5.17 11.14
N ILE A 109 -12.02 4.68 10.02
CA ILE A 109 -11.72 3.33 9.50
C ILE A 109 -10.22 3.19 9.19
N ALA A 110 -9.64 4.17 8.50
CA ALA A 110 -8.22 4.15 8.16
C ALA A 110 -7.33 4.14 9.42
N GLU A 111 -7.71 4.88 10.46
CA GLU A 111 -6.97 4.89 11.73
C GLU A 111 -7.15 3.59 12.51
N ALA A 112 -8.35 3.00 12.54
CA ALA A 112 -8.62 1.72 13.17
C ALA A 112 -7.79 0.58 12.53
N VAL A 113 -7.77 0.52 11.19
CA VAL A 113 -6.94 -0.45 10.45
C VAL A 113 -5.45 -0.18 10.69
N ARG A 114 -5.01 1.07 10.67
CA ARG A 114 -3.61 1.44 10.92
C ARG A 114 -3.14 1.04 12.32
N ARG A 115 -4.00 1.19 13.34
CA ARG A 115 -3.72 0.74 14.71
C ARG A 115 -3.66 -0.79 14.80
N GLY A 116 -4.56 -1.48 14.10
CA GLY A 116 -4.57 -2.96 14.05
C GLY A 116 -3.33 -3.57 13.38
N VAL A 117 -2.81 -2.94 12.32
CA VAL A 117 -1.65 -3.46 11.54
C VAL A 117 -0.29 -2.98 12.09
N GLN A 118 -0.24 -2.51 13.34
CA GLN A 118 1.00 -2.13 14.04
C GLN A 118 1.95 -1.19 13.26
N ARG A 119 1.42 -0.24 12.47
CA ARG A 119 2.21 0.73 11.66
C ARG A 119 3.19 0.11 10.65
N ARG A 120 3.05 -1.17 10.27
CA ARG A 120 3.88 -1.79 9.21
C ARG A 120 3.49 -1.23 7.84
N ARG A 121 4.44 -0.64 7.12
CA ARG A 121 4.21 0.11 5.87
C ARG A 121 4.30 -0.82 4.67
N SER A 122 3.17 -1.36 4.21
CA SER A 122 3.11 -2.21 3.01
C SER A 122 2.35 -1.52 1.87
N ARG A 123 2.93 -1.51 0.66
CA ARG A 123 2.35 -0.90 -0.56
C ARG A 123 1.07 -1.60 -1.04
N HIS A 124 0.83 -2.82 -0.58
CA HIS A 124 -0.33 -3.62 -0.97
C HIS A 124 -1.51 -3.45 0.00
N LEU A 125 -1.28 -3.12 1.27
CA LEU A 125 -2.34 -2.91 2.28
C LEU A 125 -3.40 -1.90 1.80
N ALA A 126 -2.99 -0.81 1.17
CA ALA A 126 -3.91 0.20 0.65
C ALA A 126 -4.91 -0.41 -0.37
N LYS A 127 -4.45 -1.28 -1.29
CA LYS A 127 -5.31 -1.90 -2.30
C LYS A 127 -6.33 -2.86 -1.68
N VAL A 128 -5.94 -3.56 -0.63
CA VAL A 128 -6.78 -4.55 0.08
C VAL A 128 -7.90 -3.87 0.83
N VAL A 129 -7.57 -2.80 1.55
CA VAL A 129 -8.56 -2.01 2.30
C VAL A 129 -9.53 -1.34 1.34
N VAL A 130 -9.06 -0.81 0.22
CA VAL A 130 -9.93 -0.28 -0.85
C VAL A 130 -10.86 -1.37 -1.38
N ALA A 131 -10.34 -2.57 -1.69
CA ALA A 131 -11.16 -3.68 -2.16
C ALA A 131 -12.25 -4.08 -1.14
N CYS A 132 -11.91 -4.19 0.15
CA CYS A 132 -12.86 -4.48 1.23
C CYS A 132 -13.89 -3.36 1.45
N PHE A 133 -13.61 -2.12 1.08
CA PHE A 133 -14.58 -1.03 1.17
C PHE A 133 -15.53 -1.00 -0.03
N VAL A 134 -15.00 -1.27 -1.22
CA VAL A 134 -15.75 -1.22 -2.49
C VAL A 134 -16.77 -2.35 -2.60
N ILE A 135 -16.42 -3.57 -2.17
CA ILE A 135 -17.31 -4.74 -2.25
C ILE A 135 -18.66 -4.51 -1.52
N PRO A 136 -18.69 -4.17 -0.22
CA PRO A 136 -19.94 -3.92 0.48
C PRO A 136 -20.67 -2.67 -0.04
N ALA A 137 -19.94 -1.63 -0.48
CA ALA A 137 -20.55 -0.46 -1.10
C ALA A 137 -21.36 -0.82 -2.35
N ILE A 138 -20.81 -1.66 -3.22
CA ILE A 138 -21.50 -2.16 -4.42
C ILE A 138 -22.68 -3.06 -4.05
N ALA A 139 -22.49 -3.99 -3.10
CA ALA A 139 -23.54 -4.90 -2.68
C ALA A 139 -24.77 -4.15 -2.12
N VAL A 140 -24.54 -3.14 -1.27
CA VAL A 140 -25.61 -2.31 -0.70
C VAL A 140 -26.23 -1.39 -1.76
N ALA A 141 -25.46 -0.93 -2.76
CA ALA A 141 -25.99 -0.17 -3.89
C ALA A 141 -26.99 -1.00 -4.70
N LEU A 142 -26.61 -2.23 -5.05
CA LEU A 142 -27.48 -3.16 -5.79
C LEU A 142 -28.71 -3.54 -4.97
N PHE A 143 -28.56 -3.77 -3.66
CA PHE A 143 -29.67 -4.06 -2.76
C PHE A 143 -30.68 -2.91 -2.68
N ASN A 144 -30.21 -1.67 -2.56
CA ASN A 144 -31.07 -0.49 -2.55
C ASN A 144 -31.78 -0.26 -3.89
N LEU A 145 -31.07 -0.51 -5.00
CA LEU A 145 -31.64 -0.44 -6.35
C LEU A 145 -32.77 -1.47 -6.52
N PHE A 146 -32.59 -2.67 -5.98
CA PHE A 146 -33.51 -3.80 -6.14
C PHE A 146 -34.75 -3.72 -5.23
N ILE A 147 -34.60 -3.29 -3.96
CA ILE A 147 -35.69 -3.36 -2.96
C ILE A 147 -36.43 -2.04 -2.81
N LEU A 148 -35.71 -0.93 -2.75
CA LEU A 148 -36.26 0.36 -2.34
C LEU A 148 -36.63 1.26 -3.53
N GLY A 149 -36.29 0.85 -4.77
CA GLY A 149 -36.50 1.68 -5.96
C GLY A 149 -35.89 3.06 -5.77
N THR A 150 -34.70 3.13 -5.17
CA THR A 150 -34.12 4.40 -4.73
C THR A 150 -33.88 5.32 -5.92
N GLY A 151 -34.46 6.52 -5.85
CA GLY A 151 -34.24 7.56 -6.86
C GLY A 151 -32.78 8.03 -6.91
N PHE A 152 -32.47 8.88 -7.91
CA PHE A 152 -31.15 9.47 -8.20
C PHE A 152 -30.26 9.76 -6.97
N TYR A 153 -30.86 10.22 -5.87
CA TYR A 153 -30.16 10.57 -4.63
C TYR A 153 -29.43 9.41 -3.94
N GLY A 154 -29.96 8.18 -3.98
CA GLY A 154 -29.30 7.01 -3.38
C GLY A 154 -28.05 6.56 -4.16
N LEU A 155 -28.06 6.74 -5.48
CA LEU A 155 -26.89 6.49 -6.32
C LEU A 155 -25.81 7.57 -6.11
N ILE A 156 -26.22 8.83 -5.97
CA ILE A 156 -25.31 9.96 -5.74
C ILE A 156 -24.58 9.80 -4.40
N THR A 157 -25.27 9.43 -3.32
CA THR A 157 -24.62 9.25 -2.00
C THR A 157 -23.57 8.17 -2.03
N ILE A 158 -23.87 7.01 -2.64
CA ILE A 158 -22.92 5.89 -2.75
C ILE A 158 -21.72 6.28 -3.63
N GLY A 159 -21.96 7.01 -4.73
CA GLY A 159 -20.90 7.55 -5.58
C GLY A 159 -19.96 8.48 -4.82
N ILE A 160 -20.50 9.39 -4.01
CA ILE A 160 -19.71 10.29 -3.15
C ILE A 160 -18.93 9.51 -2.10
N LEU A 161 -19.54 8.52 -1.46
CA LEU A 161 -18.90 7.69 -0.44
C LEU A 161 -17.72 6.90 -1.01
N LEU A 162 -17.87 6.33 -2.21
CA LEU A 162 -16.78 5.67 -2.91
C LEU A 162 -15.67 6.65 -3.30
N PHE A 163 -16.02 7.81 -3.86
CA PHE A 163 -15.01 8.76 -4.33
C PHE A 163 -14.17 9.32 -3.17
N PHE A 164 -14.83 9.81 -2.12
CA PHE A 164 -14.15 10.35 -0.94
C PHE A 164 -13.48 9.26 -0.10
N GLY A 165 -14.12 8.10 0.06
CA GLY A 165 -13.58 6.97 0.82
C GLY A 165 -12.31 6.41 0.18
N VAL A 166 -12.32 6.14 -1.13
CA VAL A 166 -11.12 5.65 -1.84
C VAL A 166 -10.01 6.70 -1.82
N GLY A 167 -10.35 7.98 -2.01
CA GLY A 167 -9.39 9.08 -1.95
C GLY A 167 -8.69 9.21 -0.60
N THR A 168 -9.46 9.20 0.50
CA THR A 168 -8.89 9.30 1.86
C THR A 168 -8.05 8.07 2.23
N ILE A 169 -8.48 6.86 1.87
CA ILE A 169 -7.74 5.62 2.13
C ILE A 169 -6.39 5.65 1.38
N LEU A 170 -6.38 6.02 0.09
CA LEU A 170 -5.16 6.10 -0.70
C LEU A 170 -4.19 7.17 -0.20
N MET A 171 -4.68 8.35 0.19
CA MET A 171 -3.81 9.41 0.71
C MET A 171 -3.20 9.07 2.08
N ARG A 172 -3.88 8.28 2.92
CA ARG A 172 -3.41 7.94 4.27
C ARG A 172 -2.56 6.67 4.37
N LEU A 173 -2.63 5.76 3.39
CA LEU A 173 -1.94 4.46 3.40
C LEU A 173 -0.80 4.35 2.38
N ARG A 174 -0.52 5.39 1.59
CA ARG A 174 0.68 5.52 0.74
C ARG A 174 1.83 6.13 1.55
#